data_AF-A0A067BSV0-F1
#
_entry.id   AF-A0A067BSV0-F1
#
_cell.length_a   1.000
_cell.length_b   1.000
_cell.length_c   1.000
_cell.angle_alpha   90.00
_cell.angle_beta   90.00
_cell.angle_gamma   90.00
#
_symmetry.space_group_name_H-M   'P 1'
#
loop_
_entity.id
_entity.type
_entity.pdbx_description
1 polymer ?
#
loop_
_entity_poly.entity_id
_entity_poly.type
_entity_poly.pdbx_seq_one_letter_code
_entity_poly.pdbx_strand_id
1 'polypeptide(L)'
;MVAQSCSVVASDAVLTLTDLELPSAPIACGRSIAQQRQYFVRLLCREVLKVHALLRAPFEKRHVIDTCRAVEESLFAANADCFEAYVRHMRSRVQLIAKKGCALVRQTSDDDVMPTPTESTDAAPASTTPEETAAAFQQAQLRYTVGATWIKNQRKRSRFRWSVASPAEEAHVDAVMASARADVLASLRTMYADPLALYEAQLRQSLAVQHRDWVAYDLSVVQSLRKALRPDTETDAETSTLYTQIQRLLKEKALFDYMWAMEMAST
;
A
#
# COMPACT_ATOMS: atom_id res chain seq x y z
N MET A 1 50.43 22.52 39.61
CA MET A 1 50.41 21.12 40.09
C MET A 1 49.09 20.49 39.66
N VAL A 2 49.18 19.42 38.85
CA VAL A 2 48.28 18.25 38.74
C VAL A 2 46.79 18.55 38.44
N ALA A 3 46.24 18.44 37.21
CA ALA A 3 46.12 17.33 36.25
C ALA A 3 45.34 16.10 36.77
N GLN A 4 44.14 15.86 36.23
CA GLN A 4 43.46 14.56 35.99
C GLN A 4 41.94 14.80 35.91
N SER A 5 41.14 14.14 35.09
CA SER A 5 41.33 13.37 33.85
C SER A 5 39.93 12.98 33.37
N CYS A 6 39.82 12.74 32.07
CA CYS A 6 38.62 12.43 31.31
C CYS A 6 37.80 11.23 31.81
N SER A 7 36.49 11.22 31.50
CA SER A 7 35.87 10.02 30.95
C SER A 7 34.99 10.37 29.76
N VAL A 8 35.46 9.99 28.58
CA VAL A 8 34.69 9.87 27.34
C VAL A 8 33.81 8.63 27.46
N VAL A 9 32.52 8.77 27.21
CA VAL A 9 31.73 7.72 26.55
C VAL A 9 30.86 8.41 25.51
N ALA A 10 31.28 8.29 24.25
CA ALA A 10 30.40 8.48 23.11
C ALA A 10 29.46 7.27 23.02
N SER A 11 28.18 7.50 22.72
CA SER A 11 27.40 6.60 21.87
C SER A 11 26.09 7.27 21.46
N ASP A 12 25.99 7.50 20.16
CA ASP A 12 24.82 7.48 19.30
C ASP A 12 23.44 7.40 19.96
N ALA A 13 22.64 8.45 19.74
CA ALA A 13 21.19 8.34 19.71
C ALA A 13 20.67 8.96 18.40
N VAL A 14 20.69 8.09 17.39
CA VAL A 14 20.02 8.24 16.10
C VAL A 14 18.55 8.66 16.27
N LEU A 15 18.16 9.57 15.39
CA LEU A 15 16.82 10.11 15.21
C LEU A 15 15.73 9.04 14.98
N THR A 16 14.60 9.29 15.64
CA THR A 16 13.22 9.10 15.17
C THR A 16 12.68 7.68 14.89
N LEU A 17 11.59 7.34 15.58
CA LEU A 17 10.42 6.71 14.97
C LEU A 17 9.16 7.05 15.76
N THR A 18 8.46 8.06 15.23
CA THR A 18 7.01 8.29 15.20
C THR A 18 6.23 8.22 16.51
N ASP A 19 5.68 9.39 16.85
CA ASP A 19 4.36 9.58 17.46
C ASP A 19 3.39 8.44 17.13
N LEU A 20 3.30 7.48 18.05
CA LEU A 20 1.98 7.11 18.51
C LEU A 20 1.44 8.35 19.22
N GLU A 21 0.50 9.05 18.61
CA GLU A 21 -0.48 9.84 19.36
C GLU A 21 -1.22 8.86 20.29
N LEU A 22 -0.58 8.54 21.40
CA LEU A 22 -1.25 8.19 22.64
C LEU A 22 -1.66 9.55 23.19
N PRO A 23 -2.97 9.89 23.21
CA PRO A 23 -3.40 11.13 23.84
C PRO A 23 -2.84 11.16 25.26
N SER A 24 -2.00 12.15 25.51
CA SER A 24 -1.37 12.44 26.79
C SER A 24 -2.44 13.00 27.72
N ALA A 25 -2.88 12.15 28.66
CA ALA A 25 -3.76 12.45 29.80
C ALA A 25 -5.23 12.80 29.44
N PRO A 26 -6.15 12.59 30.40
CA PRO A 26 -7.20 11.60 30.27
C PRO A 26 -8.36 12.15 29.44
N ILE A 27 -8.50 11.66 28.20
CA ILE A 27 -9.84 11.54 27.63
C ILE A 27 -10.52 10.52 28.54
N ALA A 28 -11.48 10.97 29.35
CA ALA A 28 -12.43 10.12 30.05
C ALA A 28 -13.07 9.20 28.99
N CYS A 29 -12.43 8.06 28.77
CA CYS A 29 -12.85 7.10 27.77
C CYS A 29 -14.05 6.42 28.41
N GLY A 30 -15.26 6.81 28.00
CA GLY A 30 -16.52 6.20 28.44
C GLY A 30 -16.69 4.73 28.00
N ARG A 31 -15.58 4.00 27.79
CA ARG A 31 -15.55 2.57 27.54
C ARG A 31 -15.56 1.85 28.88
N SER A 32 -16.38 0.81 29.00
CA SER A 32 -16.31 -0.07 30.16
C SER A 32 -14.95 -0.79 30.21
N ILE A 33 -14.53 -1.21 31.41
CA ILE A 33 -13.29 -1.99 31.62
C ILE A 33 -13.23 -3.18 30.64
N ALA A 34 -14.34 -3.89 30.45
CA ALA A 34 -14.44 -5.01 29.52
C ALA A 34 -14.15 -4.60 28.05
N GLN A 35 -14.69 -3.46 27.60
CA GLN A 35 -14.41 -2.95 26.24
C GLN A 35 -12.95 -2.56 26.06
N GLN A 36 -12.32 -2.02 27.11
CA GLN A 36 -10.93 -1.60 27.10
C GLN A 36 -9.98 -2.79 27.07
N ARG A 37 -10.29 -3.85 27.81
CA ARG A 37 -9.57 -5.14 27.75
C ARG A 37 -9.66 -5.77 26.35
N GLN A 38 -10.85 -5.85 25.78
CA GLN A 38 -11.05 -6.38 24.43
C GLN A 38 -10.34 -5.53 23.36
N TYR A 39 -10.25 -4.21 23.56
CA TYR A 39 -9.46 -3.33 22.70
C TYR A 39 -7.98 -3.70 22.71
N PHE A 40 -7.38 -3.94 23.89
CA PHE A 40 -5.97 -4.32 23.95
C PHE A 40 -5.68 -5.71 23.40
N VAL A 41 -6.59 -6.69 23.58
CA VAL A 41 -6.46 -8.00 22.90
C VAL A 41 -6.41 -7.82 21.38
N ARG A 42 -7.31 -7.01 20.81
CA ARG A 42 -7.29 -6.72 19.36
C ARG A 42 -5.99 -6.04 18.92
N LEU A 43 -5.45 -5.14 19.74
CA LEU A 43 -4.22 -4.44 19.45
C LEU A 43 -2.99 -5.37 19.49
N LEU A 44 -2.92 -6.27 20.49
CA LEU A 44 -1.91 -7.32 20.56
C LEU A 44 -1.96 -8.24 19.34
N CYS A 45 -3.15 -8.75 18.99
CA CYS A 45 -3.32 -9.59 17.80
C CYS A 45 -2.84 -8.88 16.54
N ARG A 46 -3.18 -7.59 16.36
CA ARG A 46 -2.77 -6.82 15.19
C ARG A 46 -1.24 -6.76 15.06
N GLU A 47 -0.53 -6.45 16.13
CA GLU A 47 0.93 -6.35 16.07
C GLU A 47 1.60 -7.72 15.87
N VAL A 48 1.11 -8.78 16.52
CA VAL A 48 1.65 -10.13 16.34
C VAL A 48 1.43 -10.63 14.90
N LEU A 49 0.23 -10.44 14.36
CA LEU A 49 -0.08 -10.82 12.97
C LEU A 49 0.76 -10.03 11.96
N LYS A 50 1.03 -8.76 12.24
CA LYS A 50 1.91 -7.93 11.41
C LYS A 50 3.33 -8.50 11.38
N VAL A 51 3.86 -8.94 12.53
CA VAL A 51 5.19 -9.57 12.60
C VAL A 51 5.24 -10.87 11.79
N HIS A 52 4.26 -11.75 11.96
CA HIS A 52 4.19 -12.98 11.16
C HIS A 52 4.09 -12.72 9.66
N ALA A 53 3.29 -11.73 9.25
CA ALA A 53 3.16 -11.33 7.85
C ALA A 53 4.49 -10.80 7.29
N LEU A 54 5.22 -9.98 8.06
CA LEU A 54 6.53 -9.46 7.65
C LEU A 54 7.61 -10.55 7.56
N LEU A 55 7.56 -11.55 8.44
CA LEU A 55 8.50 -12.69 8.44
C LEU A 55 8.10 -13.80 7.46
N ARG A 56 6.95 -13.68 6.76
CA ARG A 56 6.34 -14.73 5.94
C ARG A 56 6.21 -16.08 6.67
N ALA A 57 6.12 -16.06 8.00
CA ALA A 57 6.06 -17.25 8.81
C ALA A 57 4.63 -17.80 8.84
N PRO A 58 4.41 -19.12 8.64
CA PRO A 58 3.08 -19.71 8.80
C PRO A 58 2.62 -19.58 10.25
N PHE A 59 1.34 -19.30 10.46
CA PHE A 59 0.74 -19.22 11.80
C PHE A 59 -0.74 -19.62 11.78
N GLU A 60 -1.21 -20.15 12.89
CA GLU A 60 -2.62 -20.44 13.10
C GLU A 60 -3.32 -19.26 13.79
N LYS A 61 -4.34 -18.68 13.15
CA LYS A 61 -5.06 -17.51 13.65
C LYS A 61 -5.69 -17.72 15.04
N ARG A 62 -6.23 -18.91 15.30
CA ARG A 62 -6.86 -19.25 16.59
C ARG A 62 -5.82 -19.24 17.71
N HIS A 63 -4.70 -19.90 17.50
CA HIS A 63 -3.59 -19.94 18.44
C HIS A 63 -3.09 -18.53 18.79
N VAL A 64 -2.88 -17.65 17.81
CA VAL A 64 -2.45 -16.25 18.05
C VAL A 64 -3.46 -15.49 18.92
N ILE A 65 -4.76 -15.66 18.68
CA ILE A 65 -5.81 -15.01 19.46
C ILE A 65 -5.80 -15.53 20.91
N ASP A 66 -5.68 -16.84 21.09
CA ASP A 66 -5.67 -17.47 22.42
C ASP A 66 -4.44 -17.05 23.23
N THR A 67 -3.26 -16.99 22.58
CA THR A 67 -2.05 -16.46 23.22
C THR A 67 -2.20 -15.00 23.61
N CYS A 68 -2.77 -14.15 22.74
CA CYS A 68 -2.98 -12.74 23.04
C CYS A 68 -3.98 -12.54 24.18
N ARG A 69 -5.02 -13.39 24.28
CA ARG A 69 -5.95 -13.40 25.42
C ARG A 69 -5.26 -13.82 26.71
N ALA A 70 -4.50 -14.91 26.70
CA ALA A 70 -3.78 -15.39 27.89
C ALA A 70 -2.77 -14.35 28.40
N VAL A 71 -2.08 -13.65 27.50
CA VAL A 71 -1.16 -12.56 27.85
C VAL A 71 -1.91 -11.36 28.45
N GLU A 72 -3.05 -10.99 27.87
CA GLU A 72 -3.87 -9.92 28.43
C GLU A 72 -4.41 -10.28 29.81
N GLU A 73 -4.91 -11.50 29.97
CA GLU A 73 -5.50 -11.98 31.22
C GLU A 73 -4.46 -12.07 32.34
N SER A 74 -3.25 -12.57 32.05
CA SER A 74 -2.15 -12.57 33.02
C SER A 74 -1.73 -11.16 33.43
N LEU A 75 -1.68 -10.21 32.49
CA LEU A 75 -1.37 -8.81 32.80
C LEU A 75 -2.49 -8.13 33.58
N PHE A 76 -3.75 -8.46 33.30
CA PHE A 76 -4.90 -7.96 34.05
C PHE A 76 -4.91 -8.51 35.48
N ALA A 77 -4.70 -9.81 35.65
CA ALA A 77 -4.64 -10.47 36.95
C ALA A 77 -3.47 -9.93 37.81
N ALA A 78 -2.30 -9.71 37.21
CA ALA A 78 -1.14 -9.14 37.89
C ALA A 78 -1.32 -7.66 38.31
N ASN A 79 -2.33 -6.98 37.78
CA ASN A 79 -2.61 -5.57 38.05
C ASN A 79 -4.07 -5.38 38.50
N ALA A 80 -4.65 -6.39 39.17
CA ALA A 80 -6.05 -6.37 39.62
C ALA A 80 -6.36 -5.15 40.51
N ASP A 81 -5.38 -4.69 41.27
CA ASP A 81 -5.51 -3.59 42.24
C ASP A 81 -5.38 -2.19 41.59
N CYS A 82 -4.85 -2.10 40.36
CA CYS A 82 -4.64 -0.82 39.68
C CYS A 82 -4.82 -0.93 38.17
N PHE A 83 -5.98 -0.50 37.70
CA PHE A 83 -6.31 -0.52 36.27
C PHE A 83 -5.40 0.37 35.42
N GLU A 84 -4.93 1.50 35.95
CA GLU A 84 -3.97 2.35 35.22
C GLU A 84 -2.62 1.66 35.02
N ALA A 85 -2.16 0.89 36.00
CA ALA A 85 -0.94 0.09 35.88
C ALA A 85 -1.12 -0.98 34.78
N TYR A 86 -2.25 -1.68 34.76
CA TYR A 86 -2.63 -2.59 33.67
C TYR A 86 -2.54 -1.89 32.30
N VAL A 87 -3.19 -0.72 32.14
CA VAL A 87 -3.18 0.02 30.87
C VAL A 87 -1.75 0.38 30.45
N ARG A 88 -0.90 0.83 31.39
CA ARG A 88 0.50 1.16 31.13
C ARG A 88 1.28 -0.06 30.68
N HIS A 89 1.13 -1.20 31.36
CA HIS A 89 1.79 -2.45 31.00
C HIS A 89 1.33 -2.99 29.65
N MET A 90 0.04 -2.91 29.32
CA MET A 90 -0.49 -3.31 28.01
C MET A 90 0.09 -2.46 26.88
N ARG A 91 0.15 -1.13 27.06
CA ARG A 91 0.77 -0.22 26.07
C ARG A 91 2.25 -0.54 25.86
N SER A 92 3.00 -0.73 26.94
CA SER A 92 4.41 -1.13 26.85
C SER A 92 4.59 -2.47 26.15
N ARG A 93 3.71 -3.45 26.40
CA ARG A 93 3.77 -4.77 25.76
C ARG A 93 3.52 -4.69 24.25
N VAL A 94 2.51 -3.93 23.83
CA VAL A 94 2.22 -3.69 22.41
C VAL A 94 3.42 -3.02 21.72
N GLN A 95 3.99 -1.98 22.33
CA GLN A 95 5.16 -1.29 21.79
C GLN A 95 6.39 -2.20 21.72
N LEU A 96 6.59 -3.06 22.72
CA LEU A 96 7.69 -4.03 22.72
C LEU A 96 7.57 -5.02 21.55
N ILE A 97 6.36 -5.54 21.29
CA ILE A 97 6.11 -6.46 20.18
C ILE A 97 6.38 -5.75 18.84
N ALA A 98 5.90 -4.52 18.67
CA ALA A 98 6.17 -3.74 17.47
C ALA A 98 7.68 -3.52 17.26
N LYS A 99 8.41 -3.12 18.31
CA LYS A 99 9.86 -2.86 18.25
C LYS A 99 10.67 -4.14 17.98
N LYS A 100 10.43 -5.20 18.77
CA LYS A 100 11.14 -6.49 18.61
C LYS A 100 10.79 -7.16 17.29
N GLY A 101 9.54 -7.06 16.86
CA GLY A 101 9.09 -7.54 15.56
C GLY A 101 9.84 -6.88 14.41
N CYS A 102 9.93 -5.55 14.41
CA CYS A 102 10.73 -4.83 13.41
C CYS A 102 12.23 -5.18 13.47
N ALA A 103 12.79 -5.37 14.66
CA ALA A 103 14.19 -5.80 14.79
C ALA A 103 14.42 -7.21 14.23
N LEU A 104 13.52 -8.15 14.51
CA LEU A 104 13.60 -9.53 14.03
C LEU A 104 13.46 -9.62 12.50
N VAL A 105 12.62 -8.78 11.90
CA VAL A 105 12.49 -8.66 10.44
C VAL A 105 13.78 -8.12 9.79
N ARG A 106 14.46 -7.16 10.44
CA ARG A 106 15.75 -6.65 9.94
C ARG A 106 16.88 -7.68 10.06
N GLN A 107 16.88 -8.47 11.13
CA GLN A 107 17.87 -9.54 11.31
C GLN A 107 17.70 -10.67 10.29
N THR A 108 16.46 -10.95 9.86
CA THR A 108 16.19 -11.97 8.83
C THR A 108 16.44 -11.48 7.41
N SER A 109 16.47 -10.16 7.17
CA SER A 109 16.85 -9.60 5.86
C SER A 109 18.35 -9.51 5.62
N ASP A 110 19.19 -9.55 6.67
CA ASP A 110 20.65 -9.50 6.53
C ASP A 110 21.26 -10.87 6.13
N ASP A 111 20.53 -11.98 6.27
CA ASP A 111 20.98 -13.32 5.88
C ASP A 111 20.59 -13.72 4.44
N ASP A 112 19.88 -12.87 3.69
CA ASP A 112 19.51 -13.11 2.29
C ASP A 112 20.48 -12.37 1.34
N VAL A 113 21.74 -12.82 1.31
CA VAL A 113 22.74 -12.33 0.35
C VAL A 113 22.55 -13.03 -0.99
N MET A 114 22.04 -12.29 -1.98
CA MET A 114 22.30 -12.52 -3.41
C MET A 114 21.80 -11.33 -4.27
N PRO A 115 22.38 -11.10 -5.45
CA PRO A 115 23.69 -10.51 -5.69
C PRO A 115 23.58 -9.08 -6.25
N THR A 116 24.73 -8.43 -6.35
CA THR A 116 25.02 -7.13 -7.01
C THR A 116 24.19 -6.82 -8.27
N PRO A 117 23.78 -5.55 -8.48
CA PRO A 117 23.12 -5.16 -9.72
C PRO A 117 24.13 -5.17 -10.86
N THR A 118 23.96 -6.08 -11.81
CA THR A 118 24.63 -6.00 -13.11
C THR A 118 23.95 -4.90 -13.91
N GLU A 119 24.73 -3.92 -14.37
CA GLU A 119 24.30 -2.92 -15.35
C GLU A 119 23.71 -3.63 -16.57
N SER A 120 22.49 -3.26 -16.96
CA SER A 120 21.87 -3.71 -18.19
C SER A 120 22.26 -2.76 -19.32
N THR A 121 23.21 -3.21 -20.14
CA THR A 121 23.51 -2.65 -21.45
C THR A 121 22.28 -2.69 -22.36
N ASP A 122 22.12 -1.60 -23.09
CA ASP A 122 21.20 -1.31 -24.18
C ASP A 122 20.88 -2.55 -25.06
N ALA A 123 19.59 -2.88 -25.18
CA ALA A 123 19.09 -3.87 -26.14
C ALA A 123 17.69 -3.46 -26.65
N ALA A 124 17.54 -3.55 -27.97
CA ALA A 124 16.36 -3.23 -28.78
C ALA A 124 15.07 -3.98 -28.32
N PRO A 125 13.87 -3.56 -28.77
CA PRO A 125 12.61 -3.73 -28.05
C PRO A 125 12.23 -5.21 -27.95
N ALA A 126 12.39 -5.79 -26.76
CA ALA A 126 11.88 -7.10 -26.45
C ALA A 126 10.34 -7.04 -26.39
N SER A 127 9.68 -8.01 -27.00
CA SER A 127 8.26 -8.26 -26.82
C SER A 127 8.00 -8.56 -25.34
N THR A 128 7.63 -7.53 -24.57
CA THR A 128 7.37 -7.62 -23.14
C THR A 128 6.26 -8.64 -22.89
N THR A 129 6.51 -9.63 -22.04
CA THR A 129 5.47 -10.59 -21.66
C THR A 129 4.38 -9.88 -20.83
N PRO A 130 3.12 -10.38 -20.83
CA PRO A 130 2.05 -9.80 -20.01
C PRO A 130 2.37 -9.78 -18.50
N GLU A 131 3.20 -10.73 -18.04
CA GLU A 131 3.67 -10.78 -16.64
C GLU A 131 4.70 -9.68 -16.36
N GLU A 132 5.63 -9.43 -17.28
CA GLU A 132 6.60 -8.33 -17.16
C GLU A 132 5.91 -6.96 -17.16
N THR A 133 4.87 -6.78 -17.97
CA THR A 133 4.10 -5.53 -17.98
C THR A 133 3.28 -5.34 -16.70
N ALA A 134 2.74 -6.41 -16.14
CA ALA A 134 2.06 -6.37 -14.84
C ALA A 134 3.04 -6.07 -13.70
N ALA A 135 4.25 -6.65 -13.72
CA ALA A 135 5.30 -6.36 -12.75
C ALA A 135 5.77 -4.90 -12.85
N ALA A 136 6.00 -4.40 -14.06
CA ALA A 136 6.37 -3.01 -14.32
C ALA A 136 5.29 -2.04 -13.81
N PHE A 137 4.01 -2.33 -14.06
CA PHE A 137 2.88 -1.57 -13.55
C PHE A 137 2.87 -1.51 -12.01
N GLN A 138 3.01 -2.66 -11.34
CA GLN A 138 3.05 -2.72 -9.88
C GLN A 138 4.23 -1.94 -9.30
N GLN A 139 5.41 -2.07 -9.91
CA GLN A 139 6.61 -1.36 -9.49
C GLN A 139 6.46 0.16 -9.67
N ALA A 140 5.92 0.61 -10.80
CA ALA A 140 5.66 2.01 -11.06
C ALA A 140 4.64 2.59 -10.07
N GLN A 141 3.59 1.82 -9.74
CA GLN A 141 2.59 2.25 -8.76
C GLN A 141 3.14 2.30 -7.33
N LEU A 142 4.06 1.41 -6.96
CA LEU A 142 4.82 1.50 -5.71
C LEU A 142 5.68 2.76 -5.66
N ARG A 143 6.44 3.06 -6.72
CA ARG A 143 7.24 4.29 -6.80
C ARG A 143 6.37 5.54 -6.63
N TYR A 144 5.24 5.59 -7.32
CA TYR A 144 4.28 6.70 -7.23
C TYR A 144 3.71 6.87 -5.81
N THR A 145 3.27 5.77 -5.19
CA THR A 145 2.66 5.81 -3.84
C THR A 145 3.68 6.19 -2.77
N VAL A 146 4.92 5.68 -2.86
CA VAL A 146 6.01 6.07 -1.97
C VAL A 146 6.28 7.58 -2.09
N GLY A 147 6.42 8.10 -3.30
CA GLY A 147 6.61 9.54 -3.52
C GLY A 147 5.45 10.38 -2.96
N ALA A 148 4.21 10.00 -3.22
CA ALA A 148 3.04 10.71 -2.71
C ALA A 148 2.96 10.69 -1.17
N THR A 149 3.31 9.57 -0.53
CA THR A 149 3.38 9.50 0.94
C THR A 149 4.51 10.35 1.51
N TRP A 150 5.65 10.41 0.83
CA TRP A 150 6.76 11.28 1.20
C TRP A 150 6.34 12.75 1.15
N ILE A 151 5.75 13.22 0.05
CA ILE A 151 5.24 14.61 -0.08
C ILE A 151 4.25 14.93 1.03
N LYS A 152 3.30 14.01 1.31
CA LYS A 152 2.33 14.18 2.39
C LYS A 152 3.01 14.30 3.76
N ASN A 153 4.06 13.52 4.02
CA ASN A 153 4.82 13.59 5.25
C ASN A 153 5.67 14.85 5.34
N GLN A 154 6.25 15.32 4.23
CA GLN A 154 6.96 16.59 4.18
C GLN A 154 6.03 17.78 4.47
N ARG A 155 4.82 17.81 3.91
CA ARG A 155 3.81 18.83 4.23
C ARG A 155 3.39 18.84 5.71
N LYS A 156 3.44 17.69 6.38
CA LYS A 156 3.21 17.61 7.83
C LYS A 156 4.41 18.12 8.61
N ARG A 157 5.62 17.77 8.16
CA ARG A 157 6.89 18.17 8.78
C ARG A 157 7.17 19.67 8.63
N SER A 158 6.84 20.28 7.49
CA SER A 158 7.02 21.71 7.22
C SER A 158 6.29 22.65 8.19
N ARG A 159 5.38 22.12 9.02
CA ARG A 159 4.75 22.84 10.13
C ARG A 159 5.71 23.09 11.30
N PHE A 160 6.83 22.37 11.36
CA PHE A 160 7.82 22.49 12.42
C PHE A 160 8.98 23.37 11.94
N ARG A 161 9.32 24.40 12.73
CA ARG A 161 10.35 25.42 12.41
C ARG A 161 11.76 24.88 12.14
N TRP A 162 12.03 23.63 12.53
CA TRP A 162 13.33 22.98 12.39
C TRP A 162 13.39 22.02 11.19
N SER A 163 12.29 21.77 10.47
CA SER A 163 12.35 21.01 9.23
C SER A 163 12.69 21.95 8.08
N VAL A 164 13.91 21.84 7.56
CA VAL A 164 14.26 22.42 6.26
C VAL A 164 14.10 21.30 5.24
N ALA A 165 13.04 21.36 4.44
CA ALA A 165 12.93 20.47 3.29
C ALA A 165 13.98 20.90 2.26
N SER A 166 14.80 19.95 1.80
CA SER A 166 15.78 20.24 0.75
C SER A 166 15.04 20.39 -0.59
N PRO A 167 15.13 21.54 -1.28
CA PRO A 167 14.48 21.73 -2.58
C PRO A 167 14.99 20.76 -3.64
N ALA A 168 16.22 20.24 -3.49
CA ALA A 168 16.77 19.21 -4.37
C ALA A 168 16.10 17.84 -4.16
N GLU A 169 15.73 17.50 -2.92
CA GLU A 169 15.00 16.26 -2.63
C GLU A 169 13.56 16.32 -3.14
N GLU A 170 12.89 17.47 -2.98
CA GLU A 170 11.53 17.67 -3.48
C GLU A 170 11.49 17.57 -5.02
N ALA A 171 12.41 18.25 -5.72
CA ALA A 171 12.52 18.14 -7.18
C ALA A 171 12.83 16.71 -7.65
N HIS A 172 13.66 15.96 -6.90
CA HIS A 172 13.93 14.56 -7.20
C HIS A 172 12.69 13.67 -7.03
N VAL A 173 11.93 13.84 -5.93
CA VAL A 173 10.69 13.07 -5.69
C VAL A 173 9.64 13.40 -6.75
N ASP A 174 9.51 14.66 -7.15
CA ASP A 174 8.60 15.07 -8.22
C ASP A 174 9.00 14.44 -9.57
N ALA A 175 10.30 14.41 -9.90
CA ALA A 175 10.81 13.75 -11.10
C ALA A 175 10.53 12.23 -11.09
N VAL A 176 10.77 11.56 -9.96
CA VAL A 176 10.47 10.13 -9.78
C VAL A 176 8.97 9.87 -9.91
N MET A 177 8.12 10.73 -9.35
CA MET A 177 6.67 10.60 -9.46
C MET A 177 6.17 10.85 -10.89
N ALA A 178 6.75 11.81 -11.61
CA ALA A 178 6.42 12.08 -13.01
C ALA A 178 6.79 10.89 -13.90
N SER A 179 7.99 10.33 -13.73
CA SER A 179 8.43 9.11 -14.41
C SER A 179 7.53 7.93 -14.07
N ALA A 180 7.22 7.70 -12.79
CA ALA A 180 6.33 6.62 -12.37
C ALA A 180 4.92 6.75 -12.96
N ARG A 181 4.39 7.96 -13.11
CA ARG A 181 3.10 8.20 -13.79
C ARG A 181 3.16 7.85 -15.27
N ALA A 182 4.25 8.23 -15.96
CA ALA A 182 4.46 7.89 -17.36
C ALA A 182 4.56 6.37 -17.55
N ASP A 183 5.31 5.69 -16.68
CA ASP A 183 5.45 4.23 -16.67
C ASP A 183 4.10 3.53 -16.47
N VAL A 184 3.30 3.99 -15.49
CA VAL A 184 1.95 3.46 -15.26
C VAL A 184 1.08 3.62 -16.51
N LEU A 185 1.06 4.80 -17.13
CA LEU A 185 0.29 5.02 -18.37
C LEU A 185 0.76 4.14 -19.52
N ALA A 186 2.08 3.99 -19.68
CA ALA A 186 2.65 3.10 -20.70
C ALA A 186 2.21 1.65 -20.46
N SER A 187 2.29 1.13 -19.23
CA SER A 187 1.82 -0.21 -18.91
C SER A 187 0.31 -0.37 -19.14
N LEU A 188 -0.51 0.62 -18.80
CA LEU A 188 -1.95 0.59 -19.08
C LEU A 188 -2.25 0.52 -20.57
N ARG A 189 -1.51 1.27 -21.39
CA ARG A 189 -1.63 1.22 -22.86
C ARG A 189 -1.31 -0.18 -23.36
N THR A 190 -0.19 -0.76 -22.94
CA THR A 190 0.21 -2.11 -23.37
C THR A 190 -0.80 -3.18 -22.93
N MET A 191 -1.33 -3.08 -21.71
CA MET A 191 -2.28 -4.07 -21.18
C MET A 191 -3.69 -3.95 -21.77
N TYR A 192 -4.15 -2.75 -22.10
CA TYR A 192 -5.59 -2.49 -22.32
C TYR A 192 -5.94 -1.84 -23.66
N ALA A 193 -4.99 -1.39 -24.47
CA ALA A 193 -5.30 -0.79 -25.77
C ALA A 193 -6.05 -1.76 -26.71
N ASP A 194 -5.53 -2.97 -26.87
CA ASP A 194 -6.12 -3.99 -27.74
C ASP A 194 -7.43 -4.56 -27.20
N PRO A 195 -7.54 -4.97 -25.92
CA PRO A 195 -8.82 -5.41 -25.35
C PRO A 195 -9.95 -4.39 -25.50
N LEU A 196 -9.66 -3.09 -25.30
CA LEU A 196 -10.66 -2.03 -25.48
C LEU A 196 -11.02 -1.81 -26.95
N ALA A 197 -10.06 -1.93 -27.86
CA ALA A 197 -10.32 -1.83 -29.30
C ALA A 197 -11.23 -2.97 -29.79
N LEU A 198 -10.98 -4.20 -29.33
CA LEU A 198 -11.82 -5.36 -29.62
C LEU A 198 -13.23 -5.18 -29.05
N TYR A 199 -13.35 -4.71 -27.80
CA TYR A 199 -14.66 -4.48 -27.20
C TYR A 199 -15.45 -3.41 -27.95
N GLU A 200 -14.80 -2.31 -28.36
CA GLU A 200 -15.44 -1.27 -29.16
C GLU A 200 -15.99 -1.82 -30.48
N ALA A 201 -15.24 -2.67 -31.17
CA ALA A 201 -15.67 -3.29 -32.42
C ALA A 201 -16.90 -4.20 -32.20
N GLN A 202 -16.90 -5.00 -31.13
CA GLN A 202 -18.03 -5.86 -30.76
C GLN A 202 -19.29 -5.05 -30.42
N LEU A 203 -19.16 -3.97 -29.66
CA LEU A 203 -20.29 -3.09 -29.32
C LEU A 203 -20.88 -2.43 -30.58
N ARG A 204 -20.03 -1.98 -31.52
CA ARG A 204 -20.50 -1.44 -32.81
C ARG A 204 -21.24 -2.48 -33.64
N GLN A 205 -20.71 -3.71 -33.70
CA GLN A 205 -21.37 -4.81 -34.40
C GLN A 205 -22.73 -5.12 -33.77
N SER A 206 -22.80 -5.15 -32.44
CA SER A 206 -24.05 -5.37 -31.71
C SER A 206 -25.09 -4.29 -31.99
N LEU A 207 -24.72 -3.01 -31.93
CA LEU A 207 -25.61 -1.89 -32.25
C LEU A 207 -26.09 -1.89 -33.70
N ALA A 208 -25.28 -2.38 -34.64
CA ALA A 208 -25.67 -2.50 -36.04
C ALA A 208 -26.76 -3.57 -36.25
N VAL A 209 -26.82 -4.59 -35.40
CA VAL A 209 -27.87 -5.63 -35.42
C VAL A 209 -29.12 -5.14 -34.69
N GLN A 210 -28.95 -4.59 -33.48
CA GLN A 210 -30.06 -4.08 -32.68
C GLN A 210 -29.63 -2.91 -31.80
N HIS A 211 -30.37 -1.80 -31.88
CA HIS A 211 -30.11 -0.66 -31.01
C HIS A 211 -30.51 -0.97 -29.56
N ARG A 212 -29.56 -0.82 -28.63
CA ARG A 212 -29.74 -1.02 -27.18
C ARG A 212 -29.04 0.09 -26.43
N ASP A 213 -29.78 0.82 -25.60
CA ASP A 213 -29.27 2.03 -24.94
C ASP A 213 -28.07 1.76 -24.01
N TRP A 214 -28.06 0.60 -23.36
CA TRP A 214 -26.94 0.19 -22.51
C TRP A 214 -25.67 -0.12 -23.32
N VAL A 215 -25.80 -0.68 -24.53
CA VAL A 215 -24.66 -0.94 -25.45
C VAL A 215 -24.12 0.38 -25.99
N ALA A 216 -25.00 1.35 -26.28
CA ALA A 216 -24.60 2.70 -26.69
C ALA A 216 -23.88 3.45 -25.56
N TYR A 217 -24.34 3.30 -24.32
CA TYR A 217 -23.65 3.83 -23.15
C TYR A 217 -22.26 3.22 -22.99
N ASP A 218 -22.14 1.88 -23.00
CA ASP A 218 -20.86 1.20 -22.89
C ASP A 218 -19.89 1.61 -24.01
N LEU A 219 -20.38 1.79 -25.24
CA LEU A 219 -19.58 2.27 -26.35
C LEU A 219 -19.00 3.67 -26.08
N SER A 220 -19.80 4.57 -25.51
CA SER A 220 -19.34 5.91 -25.14
C SER A 220 -18.25 5.88 -24.07
N VAL A 221 -18.37 4.96 -23.09
CA VAL A 221 -17.37 4.75 -22.03
C VAL A 221 -16.08 4.18 -22.61
N VAL A 222 -16.16 3.16 -23.47
CA VAL A 222 -14.99 2.58 -24.14
C VAL A 222 -14.25 3.62 -24.97
N GLN A 223 -14.97 4.43 -25.76
CA GLN A 223 -14.38 5.49 -26.58
C GLN A 223 -13.69 6.56 -25.71
N SER A 224 -14.29 6.93 -24.58
CA SER A 224 -13.68 7.86 -23.62
C SER A 224 -12.39 7.28 -23.02
N LEU A 225 -12.39 6.02 -22.60
CA LEU A 225 -11.21 5.35 -22.03
C LEU A 225 -10.10 5.18 -23.06
N ARG A 226 -10.42 4.80 -24.31
CA ARG A 226 -9.42 4.72 -25.38
C ARG A 226 -8.86 6.08 -25.74
N LYS A 227 -9.67 7.14 -25.70
CA LYS A 227 -9.19 8.51 -25.90
C LYS A 227 -8.21 8.89 -24.79
N ALA A 228 -8.50 8.56 -23.54
CA ALA A 228 -7.60 8.80 -22.40
C ALA A 228 -6.29 8.00 -22.46
N LEU A 229 -6.29 6.83 -23.12
CA LEU A 229 -5.09 6.01 -23.31
C LEU A 229 -4.25 6.43 -24.53
N ARG A 230 -4.65 7.40 -25.35
CA ARG A 230 -3.83 7.80 -26.50
C ARG A 230 -2.48 8.38 -26.07
N PRO A 231 -1.41 8.15 -26.85
CA PRO A 231 -0.07 8.67 -26.54
C PRO A 231 -0.02 10.20 -26.50
N ASP A 232 -0.82 10.86 -27.35
CA ASP A 232 -0.75 12.31 -27.58
C ASP A 232 -1.73 13.12 -26.72
N THR A 233 -2.52 12.48 -25.86
CA THR A 233 -3.49 13.16 -25.01
C THR A 233 -2.91 13.46 -23.63
N GLU A 234 -2.75 14.74 -23.32
CA GLU A 234 -2.63 15.18 -21.94
C GLU A 234 -3.90 14.76 -21.21
N THR A 235 -3.75 13.83 -20.26
CA THR A 235 -4.89 13.21 -19.60
C THR A 235 -5.03 13.83 -18.21
N ASP A 236 -6.07 14.62 -18.01
CA ASP A 236 -6.38 15.24 -16.71
C ASP A 236 -6.86 14.22 -15.65
N ALA A 237 -7.23 13.01 -16.08
CA ALA A 237 -7.71 11.97 -15.19
C ALA A 237 -6.57 11.30 -14.42
N GLU A 238 -6.76 11.09 -13.12
CA GLU A 238 -5.82 10.33 -12.30
C GLU A 238 -5.66 8.91 -12.85
N THR A 239 -4.42 8.45 -13.06
CA THR A 239 -4.11 7.13 -13.63
C THR A 239 -4.74 5.96 -12.87
N SER A 240 -4.91 6.10 -11.56
CA SER A 240 -5.62 5.15 -10.68
C SER A 240 -7.11 5.01 -11.02
N THR A 241 -7.77 6.13 -11.37
CA THR A 241 -9.19 6.16 -11.75
C THR A 241 -9.40 5.49 -13.11
N LEU A 242 -8.52 5.76 -14.08
CA LEU A 242 -8.52 5.10 -15.39
C LEU A 242 -8.38 3.58 -15.26
N TYR A 243 -7.41 3.10 -14.49
CA TYR A 243 -7.22 1.67 -14.24
C TYR A 243 -8.48 1.01 -13.66
N THR A 244 -9.10 1.64 -12.65
CA THR A 244 -10.30 1.11 -11.99
C THR A 244 -11.49 1.06 -12.95
N GLN A 245 -11.67 2.10 -13.77
CA GLN A 245 -12.74 2.16 -14.76
C GLN A 245 -12.55 1.10 -15.85
N ILE A 246 -11.33 0.91 -16.35
CA ILE A 246 -11.02 -0.13 -17.33
C ILE A 246 -11.31 -1.52 -16.76
N GLN A 247 -10.88 -1.81 -15.53
CA GLN A 247 -11.15 -3.11 -14.90
C GLN A 247 -12.64 -3.37 -14.70
N ARG A 248 -13.40 -2.35 -14.30
CA ARG A 248 -14.85 -2.48 -14.13
C ARG A 248 -15.53 -2.76 -15.47
N LEU A 249 -15.20 -1.99 -16.50
CA LEU A 249 -15.73 -2.16 -17.84
C LEU A 249 -15.43 -3.55 -18.41
N LEU A 250 -14.21 -4.07 -18.22
CA LEU A 250 -13.84 -5.40 -18.71
C LEU A 250 -14.54 -6.54 -17.93
N LYS A 251 -14.94 -6.31 -16.66
CA LYS A 251 -15.80 -7.24 -15.94
C LYS A 251 -17.23 -7.22 -16.49
N GLU A 252 -17.75 -6.04 -16.79
CA GLU A 252 -19.08 -5.86 -17.40
C GLU A 252 -19.10 -6.45 -18.83
N LYS A 253 -17.99 -6.35 -19.59
CA LYS A 253 -17.80 -7.01 -20.89
C LYS A 253 -18.01 -8.53 -20.83
N ALA A 254 -17.54 -9.21 -19.79
CA ALA A 254 -17.71 -10.67 -19.70
C ALA A 254 -19.19 -11.08 -19.63
N LEU A 255 -20.04 -10.25 -19.01
CA LEU A 255 -21.49 -10.43 -19.00
C LEU A 255 -22.08 -10.16 -20.39
N PHE A 256 -21.62 -9.10 -21.07
CA PHE A 256 -21.99 -8.83 -22.46
C PHE A 256 -21.66 -10.01 -23.37
N ASP A 257 -20.42 -10.54 -23.32
CA ASP A 257 -19.97 -11.64 -24.17
C ASP A 257 -20.84 -12.89 -23.98
N TYR A 258 -21.21 -13.20 -22.73
CA TYR A 258 -22.10 -14.33 -22.42
C TYR A 258 -23.51 -14.12 -22.98
N MET A 259 -24.11 -12.95 -22.76
CA MET A 259 -25.44 -12.62 -23.28
C MET A 259 -25.46 -12.62 -24.82
N TRP A 260 -24.42 -12.06 -25.43
CA TRP A 260 -24.27 -12.02 -26.88
C TRP A 260 -24.10 -13.41 -27.49
N ALA A 261 -23.30 -14.28 -26.86
CA ALA A 261 -23.15 -15.67 -27.31
C ALA A 261 -24.48 -16.46 -27.19
N MET A 262 -25.24 -16.24 -26.12
CA MET A 262 -26.57 -16.84 -25.94
C MET A 262 -27.56 -16.40 -27.03
N GLU A 263 -27.57 -15.11 -27.37
CA GLU A 263 -28.42 -14.57 -28.44
C GLU A 263 -28.04 -15.15 -29.80
N MET A 264 -26.74 -15.19 -30.13
CA MET A 264 -26.26 -15.75 -31.40
C MET A 264 -26.47 -17.26 -31.52
N ALA A 265 -26.51 -18.00 -30.40
CA ALA A 265 -26.84 -19.42 -30.40
C ALA A 265 -28.35 -19.70 -30.54
N SER A 266 -29.19 -18.69 -30.32
CA SER A 266 -30.65 -18.78 -30.41
C SER A 266 -31.24 -18.37 -31.77
N THR A 267 -30.39 -17.83 -32.65
CA THR A 267 -30.68 -17.47 -34.04
C THR A 267 -30.09 -18.48 -35.02
#